data_AF-A0A3M1BG54-F1
#
_entry.id   AF-A0A3M1BG54-F1
#
_cell.length_a   1.000
_cell.length_b   1.000
_cell.length_c   1.000
_cell.angle_alpha   90.00
_cell.angle_beta   90.00
_cell.angle_gamma   90.00
#
_symmetry.space_group_name_H-M   'P 1'
#
loop_
_entity.id
_entity.type
_entity.pdbx_description
1 polymer ?
#
loop_
_entity_poly.entity_id
_entity_poly.type
_entity_poly.pdbx_seq_one_letter_code
_entity_poly.pdbx_strand_id
1 'polypeptide(L)'
;MKVGELSTKQKEFLKNVFELEELPEGMELEEFLSSKDCRLYECLGCSRLIFHDNYEFWNLTDCCDDNSKLVEEGLLCEICYSKTPENLKHWIFFRPTYYKDVDFKPYPDKS
;
A
#
# COMPACT_ATOMS: atom_id res chain seq x y z
N MET A 1 7.83 9.42 -13.80
CA MET A 1 6.47 9.26 -14.37
C MET A 1 5.77 10.60 -14.25
N LYS A 2 5.00 11.01 -15.25
CA LYS A 2 4.28 12.28 -15.23
C LYS A 2 2.96 12.14 -14.49
N VAL A 3 2.51 13.25 -13.90
CA VAL A 3 1.18 13.34 -13.29
C VAL A 3 0.08 13.04 -14.32
N GLY A 4 0.28 13.44 -15.58
CA GLY A 4 -0.63 13.16 -16.68
C GLY A 4 -0.82 11.68 -17.01
N GLU A 5 0.16 10.82 -16.68
CA GLU A 5 0.16 9.38 -16.96
C GLU A 5 -0.58 8.56 -15.89
N LEU A 6 -0.95 9.19 -14.77
CA LEU A 6 -1.72 8.56 -13.71
C LEU A 6 -3.13 8.20 -14.20
N SER A 7 -3.68 7.11 -13.66
CA SER A 7 -5.08 6.76 -13.89
C SER A 7 -6.02 7.80 -13.29
N THR A 8 -7.25 7.90 -13.80
CA THR A 8 -8.27 8.84 -13.30
C THR A 8 -8.46 8.74 -11.78
N LYS A 9 -8.51 7.52 -11.24
CA LYS A 9 -8.64 7.28 -9.80
C LYS A 9 -7.47 7.88 -9.00
N GLN A 10 -6.25 7.74 -9.50
CA GLN A 10 -5.05 8.28 -8.85
C GLN A 10 -5.01 9.80 -8.90
N LYS A 11 -5.44 10.37 -10.04
CA LYS A 11 -5.59 11.83 -10.18
C LYS A 11 -6.64 12.36 -9.20
N GLU A 12 -7.81 11.72 -9.11
CA GLU A 12 -8.85 12.11 -8.14
C GLU A 12 -8.36 11.97 -6.70
N PHE A 13 -7.63 10.90 -6.37
CA PHE A 13 -7.04 10.73 -5.05
C PHE A 13 -6.09 11.89 -4.69
N LEU A 14 -5.14 12.22 -5.57
CA LEU A 14 -4.23 13.34 -5.36
C LEU A 14 -4.97 14.68 -5.22
N LYS A 15 -6.00 14.91 -6.03
CA LYS A 15 -6.85 16.10 -5.93
C LYS A 15 -7.54 16.20 -4.58
N ASN A 16 -8.06 15.09 -4.05
CA ASN A 16 -8.70 15.07 -2.74
C ASN A 16 -7.69 15.28 -1.60
N VAL A 17 -6.54 14.59 -1.65
CA VAL A 17 -5.50 14.69 -0.60
C VAL A 17 -4.93 16.11 -0.51
N PHE A 18 -4.69 16.77 -1.65
CA PHE A 18 -4.12 18.11 -1.69
C PHE A 18 -5.15 19.23 -1.85
N GLU A 19 -6.45 18.91 -1.82
CA GLU A 19 -7.57 19.84 -2.03
C GLU A 19 -7.43 20.71 -3.30
N LEU A 20 -7.05 20.07 -4.43
CA LEU A 20 -6.80 20.73 -5.71
C LEU A 20 -7.93 20.48 -6.72
N GLU A 21 -8.33 21.52 -7.45
CA GLU A 21 -9.26 21.40 -8.57
C GLU A 21 -8.59 20.78 -9.81
N GLU A 22 -7.32 21.12 -10.06
CA GLU A 22 -6.54 20.70 -11.23
C GLU A 22 -5.15 20.21 -10.84
N LEU A 23 -4.63 19.24 -11.60
CA LEU A 23 -3.29 18.67 -11.40
C LEU A 23 -2.34 19.14 -12.51
N PRO A 24 -1.06 19.39 -12.20
CA PRO A 24 -0.08 19.79 -13.20
C PRO A 24 0.35 18.59 -14.07
N GLU A 25 -0.43 18.25 -15.09
CA GLU A 25 -0.25 17.02 -15.89
C GLU A 25 1.11 16.91 -16.59
N GLY A 26 1.76 18.04 -16.89
CA GLY A 26 3.07 18.09 -17.53
C GLY A 26 4.27 17.90 -16.59
N MET A 27 4.06 17.92 -15.28
CA MET A 27 5.10 17.81 -14.26
C MET A 27 5.38 16.33 -13.91
N GLU A 28 6.62 16.01 -13.53
CA GLU A 28 6.92 14.68 -12.96
C GLU A 28 6.24 14.53 -11.60
N LEU A 29 5.70 13.35 -11.31
CA LEU A 29 5.01 13.05 -10.06
C LEU A 29 5.88 13.31 -8.83
N GLU A 30 7.16 12.93 -8.92
CA GLU A 30 8.11 13.12 -7.82
C GLU A 30 8.40 14.59 -7.55
N GLU A 31 8.49 15.42 -8.61
CA GLU A 31 8.63 16.87 -8.49
C GLU A 31 7.38 17.51 -7.89
N PHE A 32 6.19 17.08 -8.34
CA PHE A 32 4.92 17.56 -7.80
C PHE A 32 4.80 17.26 -6.31
N LEU A 33 5.06 16.01 -5.90
CA LEU A 33 5.00 15.62 -4.50
C LEU A 33 6.04 16.36 -3.68
N SER A 34 7.28 16.50 -4.18
CA SER A 34 8.32 17.27 -3.50
C SER A 34 7.94 18.74 -3.32
N SER A 35 7.22 19.34 -4.27
CA SER A 35 6.70 20.71 -4.14
C SER A 35 5.64 20.87 -3.03
N LYS A 36 5.02 19.76 -2.62
CA LYS A 36 4.06 19.65 -1.52
C LYS A 36 4.69 19.12 -0.23
N ASP A 37 6.02 19.13 -0.14
CA ASP A 37 6.78 18.55 0.97
C ASP A 37 6.53 17.04 1.17
N CYS A 38 6.05 16.36 0.13
CA CYS A 38 5.78 14.94 0.14
C CYS A 38 6.91 14.17 -0.52
N ARG A 39 7.22 12.99 -0.01
CA ARG A 39 8.22 12.10 -0.60
C ARG A 39 7.56 10.86 -1.20
N LEU A 40 7.87 10.59 -2.46
CA LEU A 40 7.43 9.37 -3.15
C LEU A 40 8.34 8.20 -2.79
N TYR A 41 7.73 7.06 -2.56
CA TYR A 41 8.36 5.78 -2.30
C TYR A 41 7.74 4.71 -3.17
N GLU A 42 8.55 3.69 -3.47
CA GLU A 42 8.10 2.46 -4.07
C GLU A 42 8.25 1.33 -3.05
N CYS A 43 7.17 0.56 -2.83
CA CYS A 43 7.20 -0.56 -1.91
C CYS A 43 8.18 -1.64 -2.42
N LEU A 44 9.17 -2.00 -1.61
CA LEU A 44 10.19 -2.98 -1.97
C LEU A 44 9.62 -4.38 -2.29
N GLY A 45 8.44 -4.73 -1.76
CA GLY A 45 7.85 -6.05 -1.91
C GLY A 45 6.85 -6.19 -3.08
N CYS A 46 6.25 -5.10 -3.55
CA CYS A 46 5.19 -5.15 -4.57
C CYS A 46 5.22 -4.01 -5.58
N SER A 47 6.23 -3.14 -5.52
CA SER A 47 6.42 -1.98 -6.40
C SER A 47 5.22 -1.02 -6.46
N ARG A 48 4.40 -1.01 -5.41
CA ARG A 48 3.30 -0.06 -5.26
C ARG A 48 3.83 1.30 -4.84
N LEU A 49 3.26 2.35 -5.42
CA LEU A 49 3.60 3.74 -5.17
C LEU A 49 2.89 4.24 -3.93
N ILE A 50 3.67 4.79 -3.01
CA ILE A 50 3.23 5.31 -1.71
C ILE A 50 3.94 6.63 -1.51
N PHE A 51 3.24 7.66 -1.06
CA PHE A 51 3.90 8.91 -0.69
C PHE A 51 3.66 9.24 0.77
N HIS A 52 4.57 10.02 1.35
CA HIS A 52 4.52 10.43 2.76
C HIS A 52 4.55 11.95 2.83
N ASP A 53 3.61 12.55 3.57
CA ASP A 53 3.47 14.00 3.72
C ASP A 53 4.06 14.55 5.04
N ASN A 54 4.96 13.77 5.66
CA ASN A 54 5.53 13.98 7.00
C ASN A 54 4.60 13.68 8.18
N TYR A 55 3.35 13.30 7.92
CA TYR A 55 2.39 12.91 8.95
C TYR A 55 1.87 11.48 8.73
N GLU A 56 1.44 11.17 7.51
CA GLU A 56 0.78 9.93 7.13
C GLU A 56 1.36 9.36 5.81
N PHE A 57 1.18 8.05 5.63
CA PHE A 57 1.47 7.38 4.37
C PHE A 57 0.21 7.26 3.53
N TRP A 58 0.31 7.68 2.27
CA TRP A 58 -0.78 7.69 1.32
C TRP A 58 -0.50 6.73 0.17
N ASN A 59 -1.40 5.78 -0.04
CA ASN A 59 -1.28 4.78 -1.08
C ASN A 59 -1.75 5.34 -2.44
N LEU A 60 -0.81 5.71 -3.32
CA LEU A 60 -1.14 6.18 -4.66
C LEU A 60 -1.57 5.04 -5.59
N THR A 61 -1.14 3.81 -5.33
CA THR A 61 -1.66 2.62 -6.00
C THR A 61 -2.40 1.75 -5.01
N ASP A 62 -3.49 1.14 -5.46
CA ASP A 62 -4.40 0.30 -4.67
C ASP A 62 -3.61 -0.68 -3.80
N CYS A 63 -3.42 -0.31 -2.54
CA CYS A 63 -2.74 -1.11 -1.53
C CYS A 63 -3.64 -1.23 -0.32
N CYS A 64 -3.67 -2.45 0.23
CA CYS A 64 -4.44 -2.72 1.43
C CYS A 64 -3.70 -2.03 2.60
N ASP A 65 -4.38 -1.06 3.18
CA ASP A 65 -4.05 -0.31 4.41
C ASP A 65 -2.94 0.75 4.36
N ASP A 66 -3.15 1.80 5.16
CA ASP A 66 -2.34 3.03 5.26
C ASP A 66 -1.15 2.87 6.23
N ASN A 67 -0.95 1.68 6.81
CA ASN A 67 0.14 1.39 7.75
C ASN A 67 1.45 0.96 7.05
N SER A 68 1.91 1.77 6.10
CA SER A 68 3.23 1.55 5.50
C SER A 68 4.35 1.82 6.51
N LYS A 69 5.47 1.10 6.39
CA LYS A 69 6.62 1.23 7.29
C LYS A 69 7.92 1.48 6.55
N LEU A 70 8.68 2.43 7.06
CA LEU A 70 10.07 2.64 6.68
C LEU A 70 10.94 1.58 7.33
N VAL A 71 11.76 0.93 6.52
CA VAL A 71 12.81 -0.03 6.91
C VAL A 71 14.16 0.51 6.44
N GLU A 72 15.26 -0.07 6.93
CA GLU A 72 16.62 0.42 6.59
C GLU A 72 16.87 0.49 5.07
N GLU A 73 16.29 -0.43 4.30
CA GLU A 73 16.46 -0.51 2.84
C GLU A 73 15.44 0.32 2.04
N GLY A 74 14.41 0.90 2.66
CA GLY A 74 13.36 1.64 1.96
C GLY A 74 11.99 1.59 2.64
N LEU A 75 10.93 1.34 1.87
CA LEU A 75 9.56 1.31 2.37
C LEU A 75 8.88 -0.02 2.03
N LEU A 76 8.12 -0.56 2.99
CA LEU A 76 7.24 -1.70 2.80
C LEU A 76 5.81 -1.29 3.13
N CYS A 77 4.86 -1.62 2.25
CA CYS A 77 3.44 -1.52 2.59
C CYS A 77 3.07 -2.52 3.70
N GLU A 78 1.94 -2.32 4.37
CA GLU A 78 1.50 -3.16 5.49
C GLU A 78 1.55 -4.66 5.18
N ILE A 79 1.06 -5.05 3.99
CA ILE A 79 0.99 -6.44 3.54
C ILE A 79 2.40 -7.03 3.35
N CYS A 80 3.30 -6.29 2.71
CA CYS A 80 4.66 -6.75 2.47
C CYS A 80 5.47 -6.78 3.76
N TYR A 81 5.27 -5.78 4.65
CA TYR A 81 5.86 -5.75 5.97
C TYR A 81 5.41 -6.96 6.81
N SER A 82 4.11 -7.30 6.80
CA SER A 82 3.56 -8.46 7.52
C SER A 82 4.14 -9.80 7.04
N LYS A 83 4.61 -9.86 5.79
CA LYS A 83 5.24 -11.05 5.18
C LYS A 83 6.76 -11.11 5.38
N THR A 84 7.37 -10.18 6.11
CA THR A 84 8.80 -10.26 6.42
C THR A 84 9.08 -11.38 7.44
N PRO A 85 10.25 -12.05 7.36
CA PRO A 85 10.60 -13.15 8.26
C PRO A 85 10.59 -12.76 9.75
N GLU A 86 10.84 -11.49 10.07
CA GLU A 86 10.75 -10.95 11.42
C GLU A 86 9.31 -10.95 11.97
N ASN A 87 8.31 -10.59 11.15
CA ASN A 87 6.89 -10.67 11.52
C ASN A 87 6.28 -12.06 11.34
N LEU A 88 6.83 -12.89 10.45
CA LEU A 88 6.43 -14.29 10.29
C LEU A 88 6.73 -15.11 11.54
N LYS A 89 7.79 -14.79 12.29
CA LYS A 89 8.02 -15.39 13.62
C LYS A 89 6.85 -15.10 14.55
N HIS A 90 6.34 -13.87 14.59
CA HIS A 90 5.14 -13.56 15.38
C HIS A 90 3.91 -14.38 14.92
N TRP A 91 3.74 -14.62 13.62
CA TRP A 91 2.65 -15.46 13.09
C TRP A 91 2.74 -16.94 13.47
N ILE A 92 3.94 -17.52 13.49
CA ILE A 92 4.14 -18.94 13.86
C ILE A 92 4.00 -19.13 15.38
N PHE A 93 4.40 -18.14 16.18
CA PHE A 93 4.29 -18.20 17.65
C PHE A 93 2.92 -17.77 18.20
N PHE A 94 2.14 -16.99 17.45
CA PHE A 94 0.75 -16.63 17.77
C PHE A 94 -0.23 -17.28 16.80
N ARG A 95 -0.24 -18.62 16.72
CA ARG A 95 -1.44 -19.31 16.21
C ARG A 95 -2.55 -19.04 17.23
N PRO A 96 -3.58 -18.21 16.94
CA PRO A 96 -4.68 -18.05 17.87
C PRO A 96 -5.37 -19.41 17.96
N THR A 97 -5.56 -19.93 19.17
CA THR A 97 -6.26 -21.19 19.45
C THR A 97 -7.73 -21.21 19.02
N TYR A 98 -8.19 -20.16 18.34
CA TYR A 98 -9.54 -19.98 17.81
C TYR A 98 -9.68 -20.21 16.30
N TYR A 99 -8.63 -20.68 15.61
CA TYR A 99 -8.83 -21.20 14.25
C TYR A 99 -9.59 -22.53 14.36
N LYS A 100 -10.91 -22.49 14.19
CA LYS A 100 -11.68 -23.67 13.85
C LYS A 100 -11.19 -24.13 12.48
N ASP A 101 -10.53 -25.28 12.42
CA ASP A 101 -10.37 -26.05 11.20
C ASP A 101 -11.74 -26.17 10.53
N VAL A 102 -11.92 -25.47 9.41
CA VAL A 102 -13.08 -25.67 8.54
C VAL A 102 -12.78 -26.93 7.75
N ASP A 103 -13.18 -28.06 8.33
CA ASP A 103 -13.16 -29.36 7.67
C ASP A 103 -14.20 -29.32 6.53
N PHE A 104 -13.74 -29.10 5.30
CA PHE A 104 -14.59 -29.28 4.13
C PHE A 104 -14.87 -30.77 3.96
N LYS A 105 -15.84 -31.29 4.72
CA LYS A 105 -16.38 -32.63 4.46
C LYS A 105 -16.92 -32.64 3.03
N PRO A 106 -16.40 -33.51 2.13
CA PRO A 106 -17.04 -33.71 0.84
C PRO A 106 -18.45 -34.24 1.09
N TYR A 107 -19.45 -33.59 0.48
CA TYR A 107 -20.82 -34.08 0.51
C TYR A 107 -20.87 -35.53 0.01
N PRO A 108 -21.62 -36.43 0.65
CA PRO A 108 -21.81 -37.77 0.09
C PRO A 108 -22.59 -37.64 -1.21
N ASP A 109 -21.95 -38.09 -2.29
CA ASP A 109 -22.57 -38.33 -3.58
C ASP A 109 -23.76 -39.27 -3.36
N LYS A 110 -24.98 -38.76 -3.62
CA LYS A 110 -26.19 -39.58 -3.59
C LYS A 110 -26.26 -40.34 -4.91
N SER A 111 -25.72 -41.56 -4.92
CA SER A 111 -26.13 -42.62 -5.85
C SER A 111 -27.53 -43.14 -5.50
#